data_AF-A0A9D1VMT1-F1
#
_entry.id   AF-A0A9D1VMT1-F1
#
_cell.length_a   1.000
_cell.length_b   1.000
_cell.length_c   1.000
_cell.angle_alpha   90.00
_cell.angle_beta   90.00
_cell.angle_gamma   90.00
#
_symmetry.space_group_name_H-M   'P 1'
#
loop_
_entity.id
_entity.type
_entity.pdbx_description
1 polymer ?
#
loop_
_entity_poly.entity_id
_entity_poly.type
_entity_poly.pdbx_seq_one_letter_code
_entity_poly.pdbx_strand_id
1 'polypeptide(L)'
;MEEEKKKFYYRSMGNEKGFERAAEVEEDRRLMESYYPRKAGLLKALVTDQCDRLEYEGSFIYDEYPDRRNIERICRELCSQVRDYPELRAMEKEKEKEAELLGELIGALLCQEIHQRRCMRKLLR
;
A
#
# COMPACT_ATOMS: atom_id res chain seq x y z
N MET A 1 -8.59 5.29 21.43
CA MET A 1 -10.05 5.37 21.17
C MET A 1 -10.50 4.59 19.93
N GLU A 2 -9.90 4.75 18.76
CA GLU A 2 -10.37 4.06 17.53
C GLU A 2 -9.95 2.57 17.48
N GLU A 3 -8.73 2.24 17.91
CA GLU A 3 -8.26 0.85 18.06
C GLU A 3 -9.03 0.07 19.13
N GLU A 4 -9.37 0.70 20.25
CA GLU A 4 -10.17 0.06 21.30
C GLU A 4 -11.59 -0.25 20.81
N LYS A 5 -12.18 0.64 20.00
CA LYS A 5 -13.48 0.40 19.34
C LYS A 5 -13.38 -0.74 18.34
N LYS A 6 -12.32 -0.80 17.52
CA LYS A 6 -12.07 -1.93 16.61
C LYS A 6 -11.90 -3.24 17.37
N LYS A 7 -11.08 -3.25 18.43
CA LYS A 7 -10.85 -4.42 19.28
C LYS A 7 -12.16 -4.93 19.91
N PHE A 8 -12.98 -4.01 20.43
CA PHE A 8 -14.30 -4.34 20.97
C PHE A 8 -15.24 -4.93 19.90
N TYR A 9 -15.28 -4.33 18.71
CA TYR A 9 -16.07 -4.81 17.58
C TYR A 9 -15.67 -6.24 17.16
N TYR A 10 -14.39 -6.51 16.92
CA TYR A 10 -13.93 -7.84 16.50
C TYR A 10 -14.07 -8.88 17.62
N ARG A 11 -13.93 -8.49 18.90
CA ARG A 11 -14.29 -9.32 20.05
C ARG A 11 -15.76 -9.71 20.05
N SER A 12 -16.66 -8.75 19.81
CA SER A 12 -18.11 -9.02 19.78
C SER A 12 -18.52 -9.96 18.62
N MET A 13 -17.75 -9.96 17.53
CA MET A 13 -17.91 -10.87 16.38
C MET A 13 -17.23 -12.23 16.58
N GLY A 14 -16.58 -12.47 17.73
CA GLY A 14 -15.87 -13.72 18.02
C GLY A 14 -14.54 -13.89 17.26
N ASN A 15 -14.04 -12.85 16.59
CA ASN A 15 -12.80 -12.87 15.81
C ASN A 15 -11.63 -12.17 16.53
N GLU A 16 -11.45 -12.47 17.82
CA GLU A 16 -10.34 -11.89 18.62
C GLU A 16 -8.97 -12.31 18.08
N LYS A 17 -8.82 -13.58 17.69
CA LYS A 17 -7.57 -14.12 17.14
C LYS A 17 -7.19 -13.48 15.81
N GLY A 18 -8.16 -13.16 14.95
CA GLY A 18 -7.92 -12.44 13.70
C GLY A 18 -7.43 -11.03 13.95
N PHE A 19 -8.00 -10.34 14.95
CA PHE A 19 -7.56 -9.01 15.36
C PHE A 19 -6.15 -9.00 15.95
N GLU A 20 -5.80 -9.97 16.81
CA GLU A 20 -4.46 -10.09 17.36
C GLU A 20 -3.41 -10.29 16.27
N ARG A 21 -3.65 -11.22 15.34
CA ARG A 21 -2.78 -11.44 14.17
C ARG A 21 -2.68 -10.22 13.28
N ALA A 22 -3.79 -9.51 13.06
CA ALA A 22 -3.80 -8.27 12.28
C ALA A 22 -2.95 -7.18 12.95
N ALA A 23 -2.97 -7.08 14.28
CA ALA A 23 -2.14 -6.15 15.03
C ALA A 23 -0.65 -6.50 14.94
N GLU A 24 -0.28 -7.78 15.05
CA GLU A 24 1.10 -8.25 14.87
C GLU A 24 1.64 -7.90 13.47
N VAL A 25 0.85 -8.18 12.42
CA VAL A 25 1.20 -7.85 11.03
C VAL A 25 1.40 -6.34 10.83
N GLU A 26 0.57 -5.52 11.47
CA GLU A 26 0.67 -4.06 11.38
C GLU A 26 1.91 -3.51 12.09
N GLU A 27 2.27 -4.06 13.24
CA GLU A 27 3.52 -3.70 13.95
C GLU A 27 4.76 -4.09 13.12
N ASP A 28 4.79 -5.30 12.56
CA ASP A 28 5.87 -5.74 11.67
C ASP A 28 5.99 -4.83 10.42
N ARG A 29 4.84 -4.41 9.87
CA ARG A 29 4.79 -3.48 8.73
C ARG A 29 5.38 -2.12 9.11
N ARG A 30 4.98 -1.57 10.26
CA ARG A 30 5.47 -0.28 10.76
C ARG A 30 6.97 -0.32 11.03
N LEU A 31 7.47 -1.43 11.58
CA LEU A 31 8.90 -1.65 11.78
C LEU A 31 9.64 -1.66 10.44
N MET A 32 9.14 -2.41 9.44
CA MET A 32 9.72 -2.44 8.09
C MET A 32 9.78 -1.05 7.45
N GLU A 33 8.71 -0.26 7.57
CA GLU A 33 8.66 1.10 7.03
C GLU A 33 9.65 2.05 7.70
N SER A 34 10.00 1.81 8.97
CA SER A 34 11.02 2.62 9.67
C SER A 34 12.43 2.49 9.06
N TYR A 35 12.71 1.38 8.38
CA TYR A 35 13.99 1.16 7.70
C TYR A 35 14.08 1.82 6.32
N TYR A 36 12.96 2.34 5.81
CA TYR A 36 12.93 2.89 4.45
C TYR A 36 13.73 4.20 4.40
N PRO A 37 14.65 4.36 3.44
CA PRO A 37 15.27 5.64 3.18
C PRO A 37 14.21 6.72 2.91
N ARG A 38 14.49 7.97 3.26
CA ARG A 38 13.51 9.09 3.16
C ARG A 38 12.75 9.13 1.84
N LYS A 39 13.46 8.97 0.70
CA LYS A 39 12.83 8.99 -0.63
C LYS A 39 11.90 7.79 -0.86
N ALA A 40 12.31 6.58 -0.47
CA ALA A 40 11.48 5.38 -0.58
C ALA A 40 10.27 5.43 0.36
N GLY A 41 10.43 6.01 1.56
CA GLY A 41 9.33 6.26 2.49
C GLY A 41 8.30 7.23 1.93
N LEU A 42 8.73 8.31 1.28
CA LEU A 42 7.84 9.24 0.57
C LEU A 42 7.08 8.53 -0.57
N LEU A 43 7.78 7.71 -1.35
CA LEU A 43 7.16 6.94 -2.43
C LEU A 43 6.12 5.95 -1.89
N LYS A 44 6.47 5.23 -0.81
CA LYS A 44 5.56 4.31 -0.12
C LYS A 44 4.31 5.04 0.37
N ALA A 45 4.46 6.20 1.00
CA ALA A 45 3.32 7.01 1.47
C ALA A 45 2.40 7.45 0.31
N LEU A 46 2.99 7.84 -0.83
CA LEU A 46 2.24 8.22 -2.02
C LEU A 46 1.47 7.02 -2.63
N VAL A 47 2.09 5.84 -2.67
CA VAL A 47 1.43 4.59 -3.07
C VAL A 47 0.29 4.23 -2.12
N THR A 48 0.50 4.35 -0.80
CA THR A 48 -0.53 4.09 0.21
C THR A 48 -1.72 5.04 0.05
N ASP A 49 -1.51 6.35 -0.15
CA ASP A 49 -2.59 7.31 -0.41
C ASP A 49 -3.37 6.98 -1.70
N GLN A 50 -2.69 6.55 -2.77
CA GLN A 50 -3.40 6.08 -3.96
C GLN A 50 -4.25 4.84 -3.68
N CYS A 51 -3.73 3.87 -2.92
CA CYS A 51 -4.48 2.68 -2.54
C CYS A 51 -5.66 3.00 -1.60
N ASP A 52 -5.52 3.98 -0.70
CA ASP A 52 -6.61 4.45 0.17
C ASP A 52 -7.79 4.97 -0.65
N ARG A 53 -7.53 5.70 -1.74
CA ARG A 53 -8.58 6.15 -2.67
C ARG A 53 -9.24 5.00 -3.42
N LEU A 54 -8.55 3.86 -3.53
CA LEU A 54 -9.08 2.64 -4.12
C LEU A 54 -9.82 1.75 -3.11
N GLU A 55 -9.91 2.12 -1.82
CA GLU A 55 -10.68 1.39 -0.80
C GLU A 55 -12.16 1.76 -0.80
N TYR A 56 -12.83 1.52 -1.91
CA TYR A 56 -14.28 1.57 -1.99
C TYR A 56 -14.88 0.17 -2.13
N GLU A 57 -16.17 0.04 -1.84
CA GLU A 57 -16.91 -1.21 -1.99
C GLU A 57 -17.00 -1.60 -3.48
N GLY A 58 -16.69 -2.86 -3.80
CA GLY A 58 -16.61 -3.31 -5.19
C GLY A 58 -15.36 -2.82 -5.95
N SER A 59 -14.34 -2.30 -5.27
CA SER A 59 -13.09 -1.94 -5.91
C SER A 59 -12.34 -3.14 -6.49
N PHE A 60 -11.76 -2.92 -7.67
CA PHE A 60 -11.02 -3.95 -8.42
C PHE A 60 -9.83 -4.53 -7.65
N ILE A 61 -9.29 -3.79 -6.65
CA ILE A 61 -8.17 -4.27 -5.83
C ILE A 61 -8.54 -5.49 -4.98
N TYR A 62 -9.85 -5.76 -4.83
CA TYR A 62 -10.38 -6.90 -4.09
C TYR A 62 -11.01 -7.98 -4.97
N ASP A 63 -10.94 -7.84 -6.30
CA ASP A 63 -11.37 -8.88 -7.22
C ASP A 63 -10.59 -10.17 -6.98
N GLU A 64 -11.16 -11.32 -7.39
CA GLU A 64 -10.43 -12.59 -7.36
C GLU A 64 -9.12 -12.48 -8.16
N TYR A 65 -9.23 -11.87 -9.35
CA TYR A 65 -8.13 -11.62 -10.28
C TYR A 65 -8.13 -10.15 -10.73
N PRO A 66 -7.30 -9.27 -10.13
CA PRO A 66 -7.21 -7.89 -10.57
C PRO A 66 -6.65 -7.82 -12.00
N ASP A 67 -7.30 -7.03 -12.87
CA ASP A 67 -6.85 -6.85 -14.25
C ASP A 67 -5.48 -6.13 -14.29
N ARG A 68 -4.54 -6.71 -15.04
CA ARG A 68 -3.21 -6.17 -15.29
C ARG A 68 -3.26 -4.75 -15.84
N ARG A 69 -4.20 -4.45 -16.75
CA ARG A 69 -4.28 -3.10 -17.37
C ARG A 69 -4.64 -2.02 -16.35
N ASN A 70 -5.48 -2.36 -15.38
CA ASN A 70 -5.82 -1.45 -14.28
C ASN A 70 -4.60 -1.16 -13.41
N ILE A 71 -3.85 -2.19 -13.04
CA ILE A 71 -2.60 -2.02 -12.26
C ILE A 71 -1.60 -1.15 -13.03
N GLU A 72 -1.36 -1.44 -14.31
CA GLU A 72 -0.45 -0.65 -15.16
C GLU A 72 -0.92 0.80 -15.35
N ARG A 73 -2.23 1.06 -15.34
CA ARG A 73 -2.79 2.42 -15.37
C ARG A 73 -2.43 3.17 -14.08
N ILE A 74 -2.68 2.56 -12.92
CA ILE A 74 -2.37 3.19 -11.62
C ILE A 74 -0.87 3.43 -11.47
N CYS A 75 -0.01 2.48 -11.88
CA CYS A 75 1.44 2.70 -11.88
C CYS A 75 1.85 3.92 -12.71
N ARG A 76 1.26 4.10 -13.90
CA ARG A 76 1.55 5.28 -14.76
C ARG A 76 1.07 6.58 -14.13
N GLU A 77 -0.09 6.58 -13.49
CA GLU A 77 -0.61 7.74 -12.74
C GLU A 77 0.32 8.11 -11.58
N LEU A 78 0.77 7.12 -10.81
CA LEU A 78 1.77 7.27 -9.74
C LEU A 78 3.10 7.84 -10.27
N CYS A 79 3.64 7.28 -11.36
CA CYS A 79 4.86 7.82 -11.99
C CYS A 79 4.68 9.28 -12.42
N SER A 80 3.50 9.65 -12.93
CA SER A 80 3.21 11.05 -13.26
C SER A 80 3.18 11.93 -12.02
N GLN A 81 2.56 11.49 -10.93
CA GLN A 81 2.50 12.25 -9.67
C GLN A 81 3.87 12.44 -9.04
N VAL A 82 4.76 11.45 -9.13
CA VAL A 82 6.14 11.54 -8.61
C VAL A 82 6.90 12.76 -9.16
N ARG A 83 6.61 13.19 -10.40
CA ARG A 83 7.21 14.38 -11.02
C ARG A 83 6.84 15.68 -10.32
N ASP A 84 5.70 15.70 -9.63
CA ASP A 84 5.18 16.87 -8.93
C ASP A 84 5.85 17.04 -7.55
N TYR A 85 6.52 16.00 -7.03
CA TYR A 85 7.25 16.03 -5.76
C TYR A 85 8.73 16.33 -5.99
N PRO A 86 9.26 17.49 -5.55
CA PRO A 86 10.65 17.88 -5.81
C PRO A 86 11.68 16.87 -5.32
N GLU A 87 11.43 16.23 -4.18
CA GLU A 87 12.36 15.25 -3.59
C GLU A 87 12.42 13.93 -4.33
N LEU A 88 11.31 13.53 -4.98
CA LEU A 88 11.21 12.29 -5.76
C LEU A 88 11.59 12.52 -7.22
N ARG A 89 11.33 13.71 -7.77
CA ARG A 89 11.76 14.11 -9.12
C ARG A 89 13.27 14.03 -9.31
N ALA A 90 14.05 14.18 -8.24
CA ALA A 90 15.49 13.95 -8.29
C ALA A 90 15.86 12.49 -8.62
N MET A 91 15.03 11.50 -8.25
CA MET A 91 15.24 10.09 -8.58
C MET A 91 15.00 9.78 -10.06
N GLU A 92 14.08 10.48 -10.72
CA GLU A 92 13.84 10.30 -12.17
C GLU A 92 14.92 10.93 -13.05
N LYS A 93 15.66 11.92 -12.53
CA LYS A 93 16.61 12.72 -13.32
C LYS A 93 18.02 12.11 -13.39
N GLU A 94 18.33 11.17 -12.51
CA GLU A 94 19.54 10.38 -12.61
C GLU A 94 19.26 9.30 -13.67
N LYS A 95 20.06 9.23 -14.73
CA LYS A 95 20.12 8.23 -15.84
C LYS A 95 18.82 7.49 -16.26
N GLU A 96 18.61 7.32 -17.56
CA GLU A 96 17.46 6.60 -18.16
C GLU A 96 17.12 5.23 -17.50
N LYS A 97 18.12 4.46 -17.05
CA LYS A 97 17.94 3.19 -16.32
C LYS A 97 17.28 3.35 -14.94
N GLU A 98 17.51 4.46 -14.24
CA GLU A 98 16.96 4.66 -12.89
C GLU A 98 15.49 5.07 -12.96
N ALA A 99 15.06 5.71 -14.05
CA ALA A 99 13.64 5.95 -14.33
C ALA A 99 12.86 4.64 -14.55
N GLU A 100 13.45 3.65 -15.24
CA GLU A 100 12.85 2.31 -15.37
C GLU A 100 12.76 1.60 -14.01
N LEU A 101 13.84 1.61 -13.22
CA LEU A 101 13.87 1.03 -11.88
C LEU A 101 12.85 1.68 -10.93
N LEU A 102 12.62 2.99 -11.05
CA LEU A 102 11.61 3.70 -10.28
C LEU A 102 10.21 3.21 -10.60
N GLY A 103 9.91 3.00 -11.89
CA GLY A 103 8.63 2.42 -12.32
C GLY A 103 8.43 1.00 -11.78
N GLU A 104 9.48 0.17 -11.80
CA GLU A 104 9.46 -1.17 -11.21
C GLU A 104 9.23 -1.12 -9.69
N LEU A 105 9.90 -0.20 -8.99
CA LEU A 105 9.73 0.01 -7.56
C LEU A 105 8.29 0.45 -7.22
N ILE A 106 7.73 1.39 -7.98
CA ILE A 106 6.33 1.81 -7.83
C ILE A 106 5.38 0.63 -8.00
N GLY A 107 5.59 -0.17 -9.05
CA GLY A 107 4.78 -1.37 -9.30
C GLY A 107 4.88 -2.40 -8.18
N ALA A 108 6.10 -2.65 -7.67
CA ALA A 108 6.32 -3.55 -6.55
C ALA A 108 5.61 -3.07 -5.27
N LEU A 109 5.75 -1.79 -4.92
CA LEU A 109 5.09 -1.19 -3.75
C LEU A 109 3.57 -1.24 -3.88
N LEU A 110 3.02 -0.96 -5.07
CA LEU A 110 1.58 -1.01 -5.33
C LEU A 110 1.04 -2.43 -5.15
N CYS A 111 1.68 -3.41 -5.76
CA CYS A 111 1.30 -4.82 -5.63
C CYS A 111 1.39 -5.31 -4.18
N GLN A 112 2.43 -4.91 -3.45
CA GLN A 112 2.57 -5.22 -2.04
C GLN A 112 1.43 -4.62 -1.21
N GLU A 113 1.10 -3.35 -1.45
CA GLU A 113 0.03 -2.64 -0.73
C GLU A 113 -1.34 -3.29 -0.96
N ILE A 114 -1.66 -3.61 -2.22
CA ILE A 114 -2.89 -4.33 -2.57
C ILE A 114 -2.93 -5.70 -1.89
N HIS A 115 -1.81 -6.43 -1.92
CA HIS A 115 -1.71 -7.73 -1.26
C HIS A 115 -1.95 -7.63 0.25
N GLN A 116 -1.31 -6.66 0.91
CA GLN A 116 -1.47 -6.41 2.34
C GLN A 116 -2.93 -6.12 2.69
N ARG A 117 -3.61 -5.24 1.95
CA ARG A 117 -5.05 -4.94 2.18
C ARG A 117 -5.94 -6.17 2.00
N ARG A 118 -5.66 -7.02 1.00
CA ARG A 118 -6.38 -8.28 0.79
C ARG A 118 -6.15 -9.25 1.95
N CYS A 119 -4.92 -9.38 2.44
CA CYS A 119 -4.59 -10.23 3.57
C CYS A 119 -5.22 -9.74 4.87
N MET A 120 -5.14 -8.43 5.14
CA MET A 120 -5.78 -7.81 6.31
C MET A 120 -7.30 -7.99 6.28
N ARG A 121 -7.94 -7.79 5.13
CA ARG A 121 -9.38 -8.03 4.96
C ARG A 121 -9.76 -9.49 5.23
N LYS A 122 -8.91 -10.46 4.89
CA LYS A 122 -9.14 -11.89 5.18
C LYS A 122 -8.97 -12.23 6.65
N LEU A 123 -8.02 -11.60 7.35
CA LEU A 123 -7.81 -11.80 8.79
C LEU A 123 -8.96 -11.23 9.63
N LEU A 124 -9.54 -10.13 9.17
CA LEU A 124 -10.60 -9.41 9.88
C LEU A 124 -12.02 -9.86 9.51
N ARG A 125 -12.20 -10.67 8.46
CA ARG A 125 -13.48 -11.34 8.16
C ARG A 125 -13.69 -12.53 9.08
#